data_AF-A0A8I6SBG1-F1
#
_entry.id   AF-A0A8I6SBG1-F1
#
_cell.length_a   1.000
_cell.length_b   1.000
_cell.length_c   1.000
_cell.angle_alpha   90.00
_cell.angle_beta   90.00
_cell.angle_gamma   90.00
#
_symmetry.space_group_name_H-M   'P 1'
#
loop_
_entity.id
_entity.type
_entity.pdbx_description
1 polymer ?
#
loop_
_entity_poly.entity_id
_entity_poly.type
_entity_poly.pdbx_seq_one_letter_code
_entity_poly.pdbx_strand_id
1 'polypeptide(L)'
;MAPGKGQRGRKKVKEGLESSDDEEYRKKRDRNNLAVKRSRVKSRQRTQETLERVEHLKRENDQLQEKIKLLSQELAFLKEMFIAQAGSSSVPHNVKLETLFADNEPITDTDPGFFNT
;
A
#
# COMPACT_ATOMS: atom_id res chain seq x y z
N MET A 1 9.47 53.77 21.58
CA MET A 1 8.36 54.53 20.96
C MET A 1 7.72 53.64 19.89
N ALA A 2 6.49 53.18 20.07
CA ALA A 2 5.65 52.59 19.02
C ALA A 2 4.56 53.64 18.68
N PRO A 3 4.05 53.74 17.43
CA PRO A 3 2.89 52.91 17.05
C PRO A 3 2.66 52.69 15.54
N GLY A 4 1.71 51.82 15.20
CA GLY A 4 1.15 51.70 13.85
C GLY A 4 -0.19 50.96 13.81
N LYS A 5 -1.23 51.51 14.46
CA LYS A 5 -2.61 51.00 14.40
C LYS A 5 -3.25 51.42 13.07
N GLY A 6 -3.47 50.48 12.15
CA GLY A 6 -4.24 50.69 10.93
C GLY A 6 -5.74 50.84 11.23
N GLN A 7 -6.25 52.05 11.04
CA GLN A 7 -7.66 52.40 11.25
C GLN A 7 -8.56 51.67 10.24
N ARG A 8 -9.55 50.94 10.76
CA ARG A 8 -10.67 50.40 9.98
C ARG A 8 -11.62 51.54 9.61
N GLY A 9 -11.55 51.99 8.37
CA GLY A 9 -12.54 52.90 7.78
C GLY A 9 -13.90 52.21 7.65
N ARG A 10 -14.84 52.52 8.55
CA ARG A 10 -16.26 52.27 8.36
C ARG A 10 -16.80 53.35 7.42
N LYS A 11 -17.11 53.00 6.17
CA LYS A 11 -17.97 53.80 5.29
C LYS A 11 -19.23 53.00 4.96
N LYS A 12 -20.33 53.36 5.61
CA LYS A 12 -21.70 52.96 5.28
C LYS A 12 -22.11 53.69 3.98
N VAL A 13 -22.16 53.04 2.82
CA VAL A 13 -23.02 53.41 1.67
C VAL A 13 -23.15 52.22 0.69
N LYS A 14 -24.25 51.44 0.72
CA LYS A 14 -24.98 50.84 -0.45
C LYS A 14 -25.90 49.64 -0.11
N GLU A 15 -26.89 49.84 0.75
CA GLU A 15 -27.92 48.80 1.06
C GLU A 15 -28.85 48.38 -0.12
N GLY A 16 -28.69 48.90 -1.35
CA GLY A 16 -29.60 48.61 -2.47
C GLY A 16 -29.05 47.77 -3.64
N LEU A 17 -27.72 47.63 -3.77
CA LEU A 17 -27.07 46.88 -4.87
C LEU A 17 -26.16 45.76 -4.35
N GLU A 18 -25.78 45.82 -3.08
CA GLU A 18 -24.91 44.85 -2.43
C GLU A 18 -25.64 43.53 -2.12
N SER A 19 -26.97 43.53 -1.94
CA SER A 19 -27.71 42.32 -1.52
C SER A 19 -27.62 41.15 -2.50
N SER A 20 -27.77 41.39 -3.81
CA SER A 20 -27.78 40.30 -4.81
C SER A 20 -26.37 39.78 -5.10
N ASP A 21 -25.39 40.67 -5.21
CA ASP A 21 -23.98 40.29 -5.45
C ASP A 21 -23.35 39.67 -4.19
N ASP A 22 -23.70 40.17 -2.99
CA ASP A 22 -23.30 39.55 -1.71
C ASP A 22 -23.93 38.18 -1.52
N GLU A 23 -25.19 37.99 -1.92
CA GLU A 23 -25.84 36.68 -1.89
C GLU A 23 -25.21 35.70 -2.88
N GLU A 24 -24.89 36.14 -4.10
CA GLU A 24 -24.21 35.31 -5.09
C GLU A 24 -22.79 34.96 -4.62
N TYR A 25 -22.06 35.91 -4.04
CA TYR A 25 -20.75 35.70 -3.43
C TYR A 25 -20.81 34.70 -2.28
N ARG A 26 -21.80 34.83 -1.36
CA ARG A 26 -22.03 33.86 -0.27
C ARG A 26 -22.28 32.45 -0.81
N LYS A 27 -23.17 32.30 -1.79
CA LYS A 27 -23.45 31.01 -2.45
C LYS A 27 -22.18 30.40 -3.07
N LYS A 28 -21.34 31.21 -3.75
CA LYS A 28 -20.06 30.76 -4.32
C LYS A 28 -19.08 30.31 -3.22
N ARG A 29 -18.99 31.06 -2.12
CA ARG A 29 -18.16 30.71 -0.96
C ARG A 29 -18.61 29.43 -0.28
N ASP A 30 -19.91 29.24 -0.08
CA ASP A 30 -20.46 28.03 0.54
C ASP A 30 -20.18 26.80 -0.33
N ARG A 31 -20.33 26.92 -1.66
CA ARG A 31 -19.93 25.86 -2.59
C ARG A 31 -18.44 25.56 -2.53
N ASN A 32 -17.58 26.58 -2.46
CA ASN A 32 -16.14 26.38 -2.36
C ASN A 32 -15.75 25.70 -1.03
N ASN A 33 -16.31 26.16 0.09
CA ASN A 33 -16.10 25.55 1.40
C ASN A 33 -16.50 24.07 1.39
N LEU A 34 -17.64 23.74 0.76
CA LEU A 34 -18.08 22.36 0.58
C LEU A 34 -17.10 21.57 -0.30
N ALA A 35 -16.65 22.14 -1.42
CA ALA A 35 -15.68 21.50 -2.31
C ALA A 35 -14.34 21.22 -1.60
N VAL A 36 -13.85 22.18 -0.80
CA VAL A 36 -12.63 22.02 0.01
C VAL A 36 -12.82 20.92 1.06
N LYS A 37 -13.96 20.91 1.77
CA LYS A 37 -14.27 19.85 2.73
C LYS A 37 -14.29 18.48 2.06
N ARG A 38 -14.96 18.35 0.91
CA ARG A 38 -14.99 17.11 0.11
C ARG A 38 -13.60 16.69 -0.35
N SER A 39 -12.80 17.63 -0.86
CA SER A 39 -11.42 17.37 -1.30
C SER A 39 -10.53 16.85 -0.16
N ARG A 40 -10.61 17.48 1.02
CA ARG A 40 -9.88 17.04 2.21
C ARG A 40 -10.28 15.65 2.65
N VAL A 41 -11.59 15.36 2.70
CA VAL A 41 -12.10 14.02 3.04
C VAL A 41 -11.60 12.99 2.03
N LYS A 42 -11.71 13.27 0.73
CA LYS A 42 -11.23 12.38 -0.34
C LYS A 42 -9.72 12.10 -0.23
N SER A 43 -8.92 13.11 0.08
CA SER A 43 -7.47 12.93 0.28
C SER A 43 -7.15 12.06 1.49
N ARG A 44 -7.88 12.25 2.60
CA ARG A 44 -7.73 11.41 3.80
C ARG A 44 -8.15 9.97 3.53
N GLN A 45 -9.29 9.79 2.87
CA GLN A 45 -9.79 8.48 2.49
C GLN A 45 -8.80 7.73 1.59
N ARG A 46 -8.24 8.37 0.56
CA ARG A 46 -7.20 7.74 -0.29
C ARG A 46 -5.97 7.29 0.52
N THR A 47 -5.56 8.09 1.50
CA THR A 47 -4.43 7.75 2.36
C THR A 47 -4.77 6.51 3.19
N GLN A 48 -5.96 6.49 3.78
CA GLN A 48 -6.47 5.36 4.57
C GLN A 48 -6.59 4.08 3.73
N GLU A 49 -7.19 4.16 2.54
CA GLU A 49 -7.32 3.03 1.60
C GLU A 49 -5.95 2.49 1.18
N THR A 50 -4.96 3.36 1.01
CA THR A 50 -3.59 2.94 0.67
C THR A 50 -2.95 2.19 1.82
N LEU A 51 -3.09 2.67 3.06
CA LEU A 51 -2.59 1.98 4.25
C LEU A 51 -3.24 0.60 4.41
N GLU A 52 -4.56 0.52 4.28
CA GLU A 52 -5.30 -0.74 4.34
C GLU A 52 -4.86 -1.72 3.25
N ARG A 53 -4.61 -1.22 2.03
CA ARG A 53 -4.08 -2.05 0.93
C ARG A 53 -2.68 -2.57 1.23
N VAL A 54 -1.80 -1.75 1.79
CA VAL A 54 -0.46 -2.19 2.20
C VAL A 54 -0.54 -3.27 3.28
N GLU A 55 -1.40 -3.10 4.28
CA GLU A 55 -1.60 -4.13 5.32
C GLU A 55 -2.20 -5.41 4.77
N HIS A 56 -3.12 -5.32 3.81
CA HIS A 56 -3.67 -6.48 3.13
C HIS A 56 -2.59 -7.23 2.34
N LEU A 57 -1.79 -6.53 1.54
CA LEU A 57 -0.71 -7.13 0.76
C LEU A 57 0.37 -7.76 1.64
N LYS A 58 0.69 -7.16 2.80
CA LYS A 58 1.59 -7.77 3.78
C LYS A 58 1.07 -9.10 4.29
N ARG A 59 -0.20 -9.15 4.71
CA ARG A 59 -0.84 -10.40 5.16
C ARG A 59 -0.90 -11.46 4.06
N GLU A 60 -1.21 -11.07 2.83
CA GLU A 60 -1.18 -12.01 1.69
C GLU A 60 0.23 -12.52 1.41
N ASN A 61 1.24 -11.67 1.51
CA ASN A 61 2.63 -12.08 1.34
C ASN A 61 3.04 -13.09 2.43
N ASP A 62 2.74 -12.80 3.70
CA ASP A 62 3.01 -13.72 4.81
C ASP A 62 2.36 -15.11 4.58
N GLN A 63 1.09 -15.13 4.16
CA GLN A 63 0.37 -16.37 3.83
C GLN A 63 1.00 -17.12 2.65
N LEU A 64 1.42 -16.41 1.61
CA LEU A 64 2.09 -17.01 0.45
C LEU A 64 3.46 -17.57 0.85
N GLN A 65 4.23 -16.87 1.69
CA GLN A 65 5.52 -17.34 2.21
C GLN A 65 5.33 -18.62 3.06
N GLU A 66 4.33 -18.67 3.93
CA GLU A 66 4.00 -19.89 4.68
C GLU A 66 3.64 -21.05 3.76
N LYS A 67 2.85 -20.79 2.70
CA LYS A 67 2.48 -21.81 1.71
C LYS A 67 3.69 -22.31 0.94
N ILE A 68 4.58 -21.41 0.51
CA ILE A 68 5.85 -21.79 -0.14
C ILE A 68 6.66 -22.68 0.79
N LYS A 69 6.83 -22.27 2.06
CA LYS A 69 7.57 -23.04 3.05
C LYS A 69 7.00 -24.45 3.25
N LEU A 70 5.69 -24.57 3.38
CA LEU A 70 5.02 -25.87 3.53
C LEU A 70 5.27 -26.76 2.31
N LEU A 71 5.04 -26.24 1.10
CA LEU A 71 5.25 -26.99 -0.14
C LEU A 71 6.72 -27.38 -0.32
N SER A 72 7.67 -26.52 0.04
CA SER A 72 9.10 -26.83 0.02
C SER A 72 9.43 -27.98 0.98
N GLN A 73 8.82 -28.02 2.18
CA GLN A 73 8.99 -29.11 3.14
C GLN A 73 8.37 -30.42 2.63
N GLU A 74 7.15 -30.38 2.08
CA GLU A 74 6.50 -31.55 1.49
C GLU A 74 7.32 -32.13 0.33
N LEU A 75 7.86 -31.26 -0.54
CA LEU A 75 8.75 -31.68 -1.62
C LEU A 75 10.07 -32.27 -1.09
N ALA A 76 10.67 -31.67 -0.07
CA ALA A 76 11.88 -32.21 0.56
C ALA A 76 11.62 -33.61 1.15
N PHE A 77 10.51 -33.79 1.86
CA PHE A 77 10.10 -35.08 2.40
C PHE A 77 9.90 -36.14 1.30
N LEU A 78 9.21 -35.80 0.21
CA LEU A 78 9.03 -36.71 -0.93
C LEU A 78 10.35 -37.07 -1.60
N LYS A 79 11.29 -36.11 -1.72
CA LYS A 79 12.65 -36.36 -2.23
C LYS A 79 13.39 -37.37 -1.34
N GLU A 80 13.39 -37.15 -0.02
CA GLU A 80 14.03 -38.05 0.95
C GLU A 80 13.44 -39.47 0.88
N MET A 81 12.12 -39.59 0.81
CA MET A 81 11.43 -40.88 0.67
C MET A 81 11.83 -41.60 -0.63
N PHE A 82 11.88 -40.88 -1.76
CA PHE A 82 12.26 -41.47 -3.04
C PHE A 82 13.73 -41.92 -3.05
N ILE A 83 14.64 -41.13 -2.48
CA ILE A 83 16.06 -41.49 -2.34
C ILE A 83 16.21 -42.74 -1.45
N ALA A 84 15.50 -42.79 -0.32
CA ALA A 84 15.54 -43.95 0.57
C ALA A 84 15.03 -45.23 -0.11
N GLN A 85 13.98 -45.13 -0.92
CA GLN A 85 13.42 -46.26 -1.66
C GLN A 85 14.27 -46.66 -2.88
N ALA A 86 14.88 -45.68 -3.55
CA ALA A 86 15.88 -45.88 -4.62
C ALA A 86 17.18 -46.53 -4.11
N GLY A 87 17.56 -46.31 -2.85
CA GLY A 87 18.63 -47.05 -2.20
C GLY A 87 18.34 -48.56 -2.04
N SER A 88 17.06 -48.96 -2.11
CA SER A 88 16.61 -50.36 -2.00
C SER A 88 16.28 -51.02 -3.34
N SER A 89 16.15 -50.28 -4.43
CA SER A 89 15.83 -50.79 -5.77
C SER A 89 16.70 -50.08 -6.80
N SER A 90 17.46 -50.85 -7.59
CA SER A 90 18.51 -50.42 -8.52
C SER A 90 18.17 -49.21 -9.41
N VAL A 91 18.24 -48.00 -8.88
CA VAL A 91 18.22 -46.79 -9.70
C VAL A 91 19.57 -46.69 -10.38
N PRO A 92 19.62 -46.65 -11.72
CA PRO A 92 20.89 -46.63 -12.42
C PRO A 92 21.65 -45.35 -12.07
N HIS A 93 22.94 -45.51 -11.75
CA HIS A 93 23.86 -44.44 -11.29
C HIS A 93 24.02 -43.25 -12.25
N ASN A 94 23.41 -43.32 -13.43
CA ASN A 94 23.43 -42.26 -14.44
C ASN A 94 22.42 -41.13 -14.17
N VAL A 95 21.46 -41.31 -13.26
CA VAL A 95 20.54 -40.24 -12.84
C VAL A 95 21.02 -39.68 -11.51
N LYS A 96 21.79 -38.59 -11.56
CA LYS A 96 22.16 -37.82 -10.36
C LYS A 96 20.94 -37.05 -9.87
N LEU A 97 20.17 -37.67 -8.98
CA LEU A 97 18.95 -37.09 -8.41
C LEU A 97 19.23 -35.70 -7.81
N GLU A 98 20.37 -35.52 -7.15
CA GLU A 98 20.78 -34.24 -6.57
C GLU A 98 20.84 -33.11 -7.63
N THR A 99 21.30 -33.41 -8.85
CA THR A 99 21.41 -32.41 -9.92
C THR A 99 20.07 -32.06 -10.56
N LEU A 100 19.09 -32.97 -10.54
CA LEU A 100 17.74 -32.70 -11.07
C LEU A 100 16.91 -31.83 -10.12
N PHE A 101 17.32 -31.74 -8.86
CA PHE A 101 16.57 -31.12 -7.78
C PHE A 101 17.22 -29.84 -7.20
N ALA A 102 18.38 -29.43 -7.73
CA ALA A 102 19.14 -28.24 -7.31
C ALA A 102 18.43 -26.91 -7.63
N ASP A 103 17.49 -26.90 -8.59
CA ASP A 103 16.79 -25.68 -9.02
C ASP A 103 15.65 -25.25 -8.07
N ASN A 104 15.43 -25.97 -6.97
CA ASN A 104 14.39 -25.68 -5.97
C ASN A 104 14.99 -25.15 -4.65
N GLU A 105 15.94 -24.23 -4.75
CA GLU A 105 16.34 -23.42 -3.60
C GLU A 105 15.10 -22.64 -3.10
N PRO A 106 14.89 -22.54 -1.77
CA PRO A 106 13.82 -21.71 -1.24
C PRO A 106 14.00 -20.29 -1.78
N ILE A 107 12.91 -19.68 -2.28
CA ILE A 107 12.91 -18.26 -2.64
C ILE A 107 13.23 -17.50 -1.35
N THR A 108 14.49 -17.09 -1.21
CA THR A 108 14.92 -16.26 -0.09
C THR A 108 14.67 -14.82 -0.51
N ASP A 109 13.69 -14.18 0.12
CA ASP A 109 13.40 -12.73 -0.02
C ASP A 109 14.53 -11.88 0.62
N THR A 110 15.79 -12.14 0.21
CA THR A 110 16.97 -11.43 0.70
C THR A 110 17.49 -10.42 -0.32
N ASP A 111 16.59 -9.73 -1.03
CA ASP A 111 16.94 -8.44 -1.62
C ASP A 111 16.26 -7.30 -0.85
N PRO A 112 16.87 -6.83 0.25
CA PRO A 112 16.36 -5.72 1.05
C PRO A 112 16.37 -4.37 0.30
N GLY A 113 16.85 -4.31 -0.96
CA GLY A 113 16.97 -3.09 -1.75
C GLY A 113 15.71 -2.61 -2.46
N PHE A 114 14.67 -3.44 -2.60
CA PHE A 114 13.54 -3.11 -3.48
C PHE A 114 12.61 -2.00 -2.94
N PHE A 115 12.52 -1.83 -1.61
CA PHE A 115 11.60 -0.88 -0.99
C PHE A 115 12.27 0.40 -0.45
N ASN A 116 13.58 0.56 -0.67
CA ASN A 116 14.35 1.69 -0.18
C ASN A 116 14.78 2.60 -1.36
N THR A 117 13.84 3.38 -1.89
CA THR A 117 14.11 4.53 -2.79
C THR A 117 13.19 5.67 -2.44
#